data_AF-A0A1J8Q8Q1-F1
#
_entry.id   AF-A0A1J8Q8Q1-F1
#
_cell.length_a   1.000
_cell.length_b   1.000
_cell.length_c   1.000
_cell.angle_alpha   90.00
_cell.angle_beta   90.00
_cell.angle_gamma   90.00
#
_symmetry.space_group_name_H-M   'P 1'
#
loop_
_entity.id
_entity.type
_entity.pdbx_description
1 polymer ?
#
loop_
_entity_poly.entity_id
_entity_poly.type
_entity_poly.pdbx_seq_one_letter_code
_entity_poly.pdbx_strand_id
1 'polypeptide(L)'
;MNFATLDEFSDNLTGMFEPEESTKQKRIILQGEALRVWQSDADMFLEEFLRLDGRGDYTQDGCVCGKEDAIYRCRDCHGCELLCCSCMIHIHERQPFHRMEYWDGTYFNMITLKSMGIRLQLGHVGSVQCGNPIPAFNDDFVII
;
A
#
# COMPACT_ATOMS: atom_id res chain seq x y z
N MET A 1 16.97 51.36 17.77
CA MET A 1 16.36 51.96 16.57
C MET A 1 15.32 50.97 16.11
N ASN A 2 14.05 51.29 16.35
CA ASN A 2 12.93 50.35 16.25
C ASN A 2 12.34 50.35 14.84
N PHE A 3 12.01 49.14 14.41
CA PHE A 3 11.49 48.75 13.11
C PHE A 3 9.97 48.52 13.25
N ALA A 4 9.17 49.37 12.62
CA ALA A 4 7.75 49.21 12.26
C ALA A 4 7.36 50.54 11.56
N THR A 5 6.61 50.60 10.45
CA THR A 5 5.33 49.95 10.20
C THR A 5 5.07 49.88 8.68
N LEU A 6 4.68 48.70 8.18
CA LEU A 6 4.13 48.46 6.84
C LEU A 6 2.58 48.49 6.92
N ASP A 7 2.01 49.53 7.53
CA ASP A 7 0.56 49.63 7.80
C ASP A 7 -0.18 50.61 6.89
N GLU A 8 0.45 51.13 5.82
CA GLU A 8 -0.22 52.11 4.93
C GLU A 8 -0.86 51.48 3.68
N PHE A 9 -0.90 50.14 3.55
CA PHE A 9 -1.48 49.45 2.39
C PHE A 9 -2.85 48.80 2.65
N SER A 10 -3.48 49.07 3.80
CA SER A 10 -4.72 48.42 4.25
C SER A 10 -6.01 49.16 3.88
N ASP A 11 -5.98 50.47 3.61
CA ASP A 11 -7.21 51.28 3.75
C ASP A 11 -7.89 51.73 2.45
N ASN A 12 -7.76 51.00 1.33
CA ASN A 12 -8.41 51.45 0.10
C ASN A 12 -9.06 50.41 -0.81
N LEU A 13 -9.63 49.34 -0.25
CA LEU A 13 -10.49 48.44 -1.04
C LEU A 13 -11.74 47.97 -0.27
N THR A 14 -12.37 48.87 0.49
CA THR A 14 -13.73 48.66 1.03
C THR A 14 -14.77 49.27 0.07
N GLY A 15 -14.75 48.82 -1.18
CA GLY A 15 -15.61 49.34 -2.24
C GLY A 15 -16.18 48.21 -3.10
N MET A 16 -17.29 47.64 -2.64
CA MET A 16 -18.35 47.02 -3.45
C MET A 16 -17.89 46.20 -4.66
N PHE A 17 -17.42 44.98 -4.42
CA PHE A 17 -17.49 43.93 -5.43
C PHE A 17 -17.93 42.66 -4.69
N GLU A 18 -19.23 42.38 -4.67
CA GLU A 18 -19.65 41.00 -4.44
C GLU A 18 -19.23 40.23 -5.70
N PRO A 19 -18.21 39.36 -5.63
CA PRO A 19 -17.84 38.59 -6.80
C PRO A 19 -18.97 37.59 -6.97
N GLU A 20 -19.66 37.66 -8.11
CA GLU A 20 -20.59 36.62 -8.52
C GLU A 20 -19.75 35.35 -8.77
N GLU A 21 -19.46 34.62 -7.70
CA GLU A 21 -18.61 33.45 -7.74
C GLU A 21 -19.30 32.38 -8.59
N SER A 22 -18.75 32.20 -9.78
CA SER A 22 -19.08 31.10 -10.68
C SER A 22 -19.12 29.79 -9.89
N THR A 23 -20.10 28.94 -10.17
CA THR A 23 -20.25 27.63 -9.53
C THR A 23 -18.98 26.77 -9.64
N LYS A 24 -18.13 27.01 -10.67
CA LYS A 24 -16.81 26.40 -10.79
C LYS A 24 -15.82 26.89 -9.74
N GLN A 25 -15.85 28.16 -9.40
CA GLN A 25 -14.96 28.81 -8.44
C GLN A 25 -15.31 28.37 -7.01
N LYS A 26 -16.60 28.32 -6.67
CA LYS A 26 -17.09 27.73 -5.41
C LYS A 26 -16.66 26.27 -5.24
N ARG A 27 -16.71 25.47 -6.32
CA ARG A 27 -16.27 24.07 -6.30
C ARG A 27 -14.78 23.92 -6.00
N ILE A 28 -13.92 24.77 -6.56
CA ILE A 28 -12.46 24.73 -6.33
C ILE A 28 -12.13 25.16 -4.89
N ILE A 29 -12.78 26.20 -4.39
CA ILE A 29 -12.58 26.71 -3.02
C ILE A 29 -13.01 25.66 -1.98
N LEU A 30 -14.19 25.06 -2.17
CA LEU A 30 -14.70 23.99 -1.29
C LEU A 30 -13.78 22.75 -1.29
N GLN A 31 -13.20 22.39 -2.44
CA GLN A 31 -12.23 21.28 -2.51
C GLN A 31 -10.91 21.61 -1.79
N GLY A 32 -10.41 22.84 -1.92
CA GLY A 32 -9.22 23.30 -1.23
C GLY A 32 -9.40 23.32 0.28
N GLU A 33 -10.51 23.86 0.78
CA GLU A 33 -10.82 23.88 2.22
C GLU A 33 -11.03 22.47 2.79
N ALA A 34 -11.66 21.57 2.03
CA ALA A 34 -11.81 20.18 2.46
C ALA A 34 -10.46 19.47 2.68
N LEU A 35 -9.43 19.79 1.88
CA LEU A 35 -8.08 19.26 2.07
C LEU A 35 -7.36 19.90 3.26
N ARG A 36 -7.69 21.15 3.64
CA ARG A 36 -7.11 21.82 4.82
C ARG A 36 -7.49 21.14 6.13
N VAL A 37 -8.63 20.45 6.17
CA VAL A 37 -9.05 19.64 7.33
C VAL A 37 -8.01 18.58 7.68
N TRP A 38 -7.36 17.97 6.68
CA TRP A 38 -6.39 16.90 6.87
C TRP A 38 -4.96 17.41 7.08
N GLN A 39 -4.74 18.72 6.95
CA GLN A 39 -3.41 19.30 7.00
C GLN A 39 -2.79 19.22 8.40
N SER A 40 -3.60 19.28 9.47
CA SER A 40 -3.13 19.09 10.85
C SER A 40 -2.62 17.67 11.10
N ASP A 41 -3.14 16.70 10.36
CA ASP A 41 -2.86 15.28 10.55
C ASP A 41 -1.86 14.76 9.50
N ALA A 42 -1.30 15.65 8.67
CA ALA A 42 -0.43 15.28 7.56
C ALA A 42 0.77 14.43 8.00
N ASP A 43 1.37 14.75 9.14
CA ASP A 43 2.50 14.00 9.69
C ASP A 43 2.08 12.58 10.07
N MET A 44 0.90 12.41 10.67
CA MET A 44 0.35 11.08 11.02
C MET A 44 0.16 10.21 9.77
N PHE A 45 -0.39 10.78 8.69
CA PHE A 45 -0.56 10.03 7.44
C PHE A 45 0.78 9.72 6.78
N LEU A 46 1.73 10.64 6.81
CA LEU A 46 3.07 10.41 6.28
C LEU A 46 3.79 9.29 7.04
N GLU A 47 3.70 9.29 8.36
CA GLU A 47 4.22 8.21 9.21
C GLU A 47 3.60 6.86 8.83
N GLU A 48 2.28 6.79 8.65
CA GLU A 48 1.61 5.55 8.24
C GLU A 48 2.03 5.12 6.84
N PHE A 49 2.19 6.04 5.89
CA PHE A 49 2.69 5.69 4.55
C PHE A 49 4.11 5.13 4.60
N LEU A 50 5.00 5.76 5.36
CA LEU A 50 6.36 5.25 5.53
C LEU A 50 6.39 3.91 6.27
N ARG A 51 5.51 3.73 7.26
CA ARG A 51 5.34 2.47 7.99
C ARG A 51 4.90 1.35 7.04
N LEU A 52 3.92 1.61 6.17
CA LEU A 52 3.39 0.65 5.19
C LEU A 52 4.35 0.41 4.00
N ASP A 53 5.17 1.38 3.63
CA ASP A 53 6.16 1.21 2.55
C ASP A 53 7.38 0.40 3.04
N GLY A 54 7.74 0.55 4.32
CA GLY A 54 8.77 -0.24 4.99
C GLY A 54 8.26 -1.53 5.65
N ARG A 55 9.06 -2.07 6.58
CA ARG A 55 8.73 -3.28 7.36
C ARG A 55 7.66 -3.04 8.44
N GLY A 56 7.09 -1.84 8.52
CA GLY A 56 6.22 -1.41 9.61
C GLY A 56 6.85 -1.62 10.98
N ASP A 57 6.11 -2.28 11.87
CA ASP A 57 6.54 -2.54 13.25
C ASP A 57 7.38 -3.83 13.39
N TYR A 58 7.68 -4.52 12.27
CA TYR A 58 8.49 -5.73 12.27
C TYR A 58 9.97 -5.41 12.48
N THR A 59 10.35 -5.38 13.75
CA THR A 59 11.74 -5.28 14.22
C THR A 59 12.44 -6.64 14.33
N GLN A 60 11.67 -7.73 14.33
CA GLN A 60 12.20 -9.09 14.40
C GLN A 60 12.45 -9.63 13.00
N ASP A 61 13.58 -10.31 12.83
CA ASP A 61 13.93 -10.93 11.56
C ASP A 61 13.32 -12.32 11.38
N GLY A 62 12.96 -13.02 12.45
CA GLY A 62 12.43 -14.38 12.39
C GLY A 62 10.93 -14.45 12.09
N CYS A 63 10.53 -15.47 11.32
CA CYS A 63 9.12 -15.82 11.16
C CYS A 63 8.54 -16.44 12.44
N VAL A 64 7.23 -16.25 12.65
CA VAL A 64 6.46 -16.83 13.78
C VAL A 64 6.63 -18.36 13.89
N CYS A 65 6.90 -19.06 12.79
CA CYS A 65 7.14 -20.51 12.80
C CYS A 65 8.53 -20.90 13.35
N GLY A 66 9.44 -19.94 13.54
CA GLY A 66 10.78 -20.12 14.10
C GLY A 66 11.79 -20.80 13.19
N LYS A 67 11.50 -20.96 11.88
CA LYS A 67 12.36 -21.73 10.96
C LYS A 67 13.31 -20.87 10.13
N GLU A 68 12.81 -19.74 9.64
CA GLU A 68 13.45 -18.89 8.63
C GLU A 68 13.07 -17.43 8.87
N ASP A 69 13.74 -16.53 8.15
CA ASP A 69 13.50 -15.09 8.25
C ASP A 69 12.13 -14.69 7.66
N ALA A 70 11.48 -13.75 8.33
CA ALA A 70 10.26 -13.09 7.92
C ALA A 70 10.58 -11.92 6.97
N ILE A 71 10.74 -12.25 5.69
CA ILE A 71 11.08 -11.26 4.66
C ILE A 71 10.00 -11.10 3.59
N TYR A 72 8.96 -11.94 3.57
CA TYR A 72 7.89 -11.87 2.57
C TYR A 72 6.62 -11.25 3.16
N ARG A 73 5.94 -10.41 2.39
CA ARG A 73 4.58 -9.92 2.71
C ARG A 73 3.63 -10.11 1.54
N CYS A 74 2.34 -10.09 1.87
CA CYS A 74 1.25 -10.00 0.91
C CYS A 74 0.62 -8.60 0.98
N ARG A 75 0.39 -7.96 -0.17
CA ARG A 75 -0.24 -6.64 -0.24
C ARG A 75 -1.77 -6.66 -0.16
N ASP A 76 -2.36 -7.81 -0.41
CA ASP A 76 -3.83 -7.95 -0.47
C ASP A 76 -4.41 -8.56 0.81
N CYS A 77 -3.58 -9.22 1.64
CA CYS A 77 -4.00 -9.70 2.96
C CYS A 77 -4.09 -8.57 3.98
N HIS A 78 -5.06 -8.68 4.89
CA HIS A 78 -5.17 -7.80 6.03
C HIS A 78 -4.05 -8.11 7.04
N GLY A 79 -3.38 -7.08 7.57
CA GLY A 79 -2.41 -7.19 8.68
C GLY A 79 -0.96 -6.83 8.35
N CYS A 80 -0.57 -6.71 7.07
CA CYS A 80 0.78 -6.34 6.64
C CYS A 80 1.90 -7.16 7.31
N GLU A 81 1.65 -8.45 7.55
CA GLU A 81 2.59 -9.31 8.27
C GLU A 81 3.77 -9.75 7.40
N LEU A 82 4.96 -9.84 8.00
CA LEU A 82 6.11 -10.49 7.39
C LEU A 82 6.21 -11.96 7.81
N LEU A 83 6.41 -12.84 6.83
CA LEU A 83 6.52 -14.28 7.00
C LEU A 83 7.68 -14.84 6.18
N CYS A 84 8.12 -16.05 6.52
CA CYS A 84 9.02 -16.79 5.67
C CYS A 84 8.32 -17.34 4.43
N CYS A 85 9.10 -17.79 3.45
CA CYS A 85 8.58 -18.28 2.16
C CYS A 85 7.58 -19.43 2.35
N SER A 86 7.91 -20.41 3.20
CA SER A 86 7.07 -21.58 3.43
C SER A 86 5.72 -21.25 4.09
N CYS A 87 5.72 -20.39 5.12
CA CYS A 87 4.48 -19.90 5.74
C CYS A 87 3.65 -19.09 4.75
N MET A 88 4.30 -18.29 3.92
CA MET A 88 3.63 -17.48 2.92
C MET A 88 2.91 -18.34 1.88
N ILE A 89 3.59 -19.36 1.35
CA ILE A 89 3.02 -20.34 0.42
C ILE A 89 1.83 -21.05 1.04
N HIS A 90 1.95 -21.49 2.29
CA HIS A 90 0.90 -22.24 2.97
C HIS A 90 -0.40 -21.44 3.12
N ILE A 91 -0.31 -20.17 3.53
CA ILE A 91 -1.48 -19.29 3.68
C ILE A 91 -2.11 -19.00 2.32
N HIS A 92 -1.30 -18.78 1.29
CA HIS A 92 -1.74 -18.34 -0.03
C HIS A 92 -2.05 -19.48 -1.01
N GLU A 93 -2.03 -20.74 -0.58
CA GLU A 93 -2.34 -21.90 -1.44
C GLU A 93 -3.71 -21.75 -2.14
N ARG A 94 -4.67 -21.13 -1.44
CA ARG A 94 -6.03 -20.89 -1.93
C ARG A 94 -6.28 -19.46 -2.40
N GLN A 95 -5.26 -18.63 -2.43
CA GLN A 95 -5.31 -17.21 -2.81
C GLN A 95 -4.25 -16.90 -3.87
N PRO A 96 -4.27 -17.59 -5.04
CA PRO A 96 -3.18 -17.54 -6.03
C PRO A 96 -3.03 -16.18 -6.73
N PHE A 97 -3.96 -15.25 -6.54
CA PHE A 97 -4.00 -13.93 -7.18
C PHE A 97 -3.47 -12.80 -6.31
N HIS A 98 -3.10 -13.10 -5.07
CA HIS A 98 -2.57 -12.09 -4.18
C HIS A 98 -1.17 -11.65 -4.64
N ARG A 99 -0.90 -10.36 -4.48
CA ARG A 99 0.35 -9.70 -4.85
C ARG A 99 1.34 -9.84 -3.72
N MET A 100 2.47 -10.43 -4.03
CA MET A 100 3.52 -10.73 -3.08
C MET A 100 4.70 -9.81 -3.25
N GLU A 101 5.35 -9.51 -2.15
CA GLU A 101 6.59 -8.76 -2.11
C GLU A 101 7.59 -9.42 -1.16
N TYR A 102 8.88 -9.19 -1.39
CA TYR A 102 9.94 -9.58 -0.47
C TYR A 102 10.85 -8.40 -0.15
N TRP A 103 11.35 -8.36 1.08
CA TRP A 103 12.29 -7.36 1.56
C TRP A 103 13.72 -7.73 1.10
N ASP A 104 14.39 -6.83 0.39
CA ASP A 104 15.77 -7.03 -0.07
C ASP A 104 16.83 -6.44 0.88
N GLY A 105 16.39 -5.84 2.00
CA GLY A 105 17.23 -5.08 2.92
C GLY A 105 16.95 -3.58 2.87
N THR A 106 16.38 -3.08 1.77
CA THR A 106 16.17 -1.65 1.52
C THR A 106 14.73 -1.30 1.15
N TYR A 107 14.08 -2.10 0.30
CA TYR A 107 12.68 -1.91 -0.10
C TYR A 107 12.02 -3.24 -0.48
N PHE A 108 10.72 -3.18 -0.72
CA PHE A 108 9.94 -4.35 -1.15
C PHE A 108 9.97 -4.53 -2.67
N ASN A 109 10.48 -5.67 -3.11
CA ASN A 109 10.46 -6.09 -4.50
C ASN A 109 9.27 -7.00 -4.77
N MET A 110 8.61 -6.80 -5.90
CA MET A 110 7.52 -7.68 -6.34
C MET A 110 8.05 -9.10 -6.58
N ILE A 111 7.28 -10.09 -6.13
CA ILE A 111 7.51 -11.50 -6.42
C ILE A 111 6.17 -12.16 -6.75
N THR A 112 6.21 -13.27 -7.48
CA THR A 112 5.00 -14.03 -7.80
C THR A 112 4.93 -15.29 -6.97
N LEU A 113 3.72 -15.69 -6.59
CA LEU A 113 3.49 -17.00 -5.97
C LEU A 113 4.00 -18.15 -6.85
N LYS A 114 3.98 -17.98 -8.18
CA LYS A 114 4.64 -18.87 -9.17
C LYS A 114 6.10 -19.12 -8.84
N SER A 115 6.87 -18.04 -8.77
CA SER A 115 8.32 -18.08 -8.52
C SER A 115 8.65 -18.59 -7.12
N MET A 116 7.74 -18.43 -6.16
CA MET A 116 7.87 -19.01 -4.82
C MET A 116 7.60 -20.52 -4.79
N GLY A 117 6.97 -21.08 -5.82
CA GLY A 117 6.72 -22.52 -5.95
C GLY A 117 5.27 -22.94 -5.81
N ILE A 118 4.31 -22.01 -5.71
CA ILE A 118 2.89 -22.38 -5.77
C ILE A 118 2.58 -22.99 -7.15
N ARG A 119 1.82 -24.08 -7.13
CA ARG A 119 1.26 -24.73 -8.31
C ARG A 119 -0.24 -24.90 -8.10
N LEU A 120 -1.02 -24.35 -9.03
CA LEU A 120 -2.47 -24.43 -9.00
C LEU A 120 -2.93 -25.68 -9.74
N GLN A 121 -3.48 -26.65 -9.01
CA GLN A 121 -4.07 -27.84 -9.61
C GLN A 121 -5.55 -27.58 -9.90
N LEU A 122 -5.95 -27.77 -11.16
CA LEU A 122 -7.34 -27.61 -11.59
C LEU A 122 -8.13 -28.93 -11.50
N GLY A 123 -9.45 -28.83 -11.43
CA GLY A 123 -10.37 -29.97 -11.47
C GLY A 123 -10.47 -30.80 -10.18
N HIS A 124 -9.79 -30.38 -9.10
CA HIS A 124 -9.86 -31.01 -7.79
C HIS A 124 -10.10 -29.95 -6.72
N VAL A 125 -10.57 -30.38 -5.55
CA VAL A 125 -10.63 -29.49 -4.37
C VAL A 125 -9.21 -29.06 -3.99
N GLY A 126 -9.04 -27.79 -3.62
CA GLY A 126 -7.74 -27.26 -3.18
C GLY A 126 -7.11 -28.11 -2.08
N SER A 127 -5.80 -28.31 -2.18
CA SER A 127 -4.97 -29.16 -1.31
C SER A 127 -5.08 -30.69 -1.55
N VAL A 128 -5.83 -31.17 -2.56
CA VAL A 128 -5.84 -32.59 -2.97
C VAL A 128 -4.90 -32.80 -4.16
N GLN A 129 -3.88 -33.65 -3.99
CA GLN A 129 -2.96 -33.99 -5.09
C GLN A 129 -3.61 -34.95 -6.09
N CYS A 130 -3.46 -34.65 -7.38
CA CYS A 130 -3.90 -35.55 -8.45
C CYS A 130 -2.95 -36.76 -8.53
N GLY A 131 -3.50 -37.98 -8.62
CA GLY A 131 -2.71 -39.18 -8.88
C GLY A 131 -2.16 -39.27 -10.30
N ASN A 132 -2.68 -38.46 -11.23
CA ASN A 132 -2.22 -38.37 -12.61
C ASN A 132 -2.23 -36.90 -13.11
N PRO A 133 -1.34 -36.05 -12.58
CA PRO A 133 -1.32 -34.63 -12.93
C PRO A 133 -0.85 -34.45 -14.37
N ILE A 134 -1.55 -33.59 -15.12
CA ILE A 134 -1.09 -33.13 -16.43
C ILE A 134 -0.37 -31.80 -16.21
N PRO A 135 0.91 -31.68 -16.59
CA PRO A 135 1.65 -30.44 -16.40
C PRO A 135 1.11 -29.33 -17.32
N ALA A 136 1.24 -28.08 -16.87
CA ALA A 136 0.96 -26.92 -17.71
C ALA A 136 1.92 -26.90 -18.92
N PHE A 137 1.41 -26.47 -20.07
CA PHE A 137 2.24 -26.32 -21.27
C PHE A 137 3.37 -25.32 -20.97
N ASN A 138 4.62 -25.71 -21.20
CA ASN A 138 5.81 -24.89 -20.97
C ASN A 138 5.97 -24.37 -19.53
N ASP A 139 5.40 -25.05 -18.52
CA ASP A 139 5.29 -24.55 -17.14
C ASP A 139 4.68 -23.13 -17.07
N ASP A 140 3.89 -22.77 -18.08
CA ASP A 140 3.26 -21.47 -18.19
C ASP A 140 1.83 -21.55 -17.65
N PHE A 141 1.61 -20.88 -16.53
CA PHE A 141 0.27 -20.58 -16.08
C PHE A 141 0.09 -19.08 -16.19
N VAL A 142 -0.77 -18.68 -17.12
CA VAL A 142 -1.21 -17.30 -17.26
C VAL A 142 -2.58 -17.23 -16.62
N ILE A 143 -2.69 -16.48 -15.53
CA ILE A 143 -3.99 -16.05 -15.04
C ILE A 143 -4.01 -14.53 -15.22
N ILE A 144 -4.78 -14.12 -16.23
CA ILE A 144 -4.87 -12.74 -16.75
C ILE A 144 -5.81 -11.93 -15.87
#